data_AF-A0A2X1RI13-F1
#
_entry.id   AF-A0A2X1RI13-F1
#
_cell.length_a   1.000
_cell.length_b   1.000
_cell.length_c   1.000
_cell.angle_alpha   90.00
_cell.angle_beta   90.00
_cell.angle_gamma   90.00
#
_symmetry.space_group_name_H-M   'P 1'
#
loop_
_entity.id
_entity.type
_entity.pdbx_description
1 polymer ?
#
loop_
_entity_poly.entity_id
_entity_poly.type
_entity_poly.pdbx_seq_one_letter_code
_entity_poly.pdbx_strand_id
1 'polypeptide(L)'
;MMLAIPAKIAGCKKIVLCSPPPISDEILYTAHLCGVETIYSIGGAQAVFAMAQGTESVANVDKIFGPGNAFVTEAKRQVAQNSTAIDMPAGPSEVLVIADESADPEFVASDLLSQAEHGQIAK
;
A
#
# COMPACT_ATOMS: atom_id res chain seq x y z
N MET A 1 -5.26 7.53 -1.82
CA MET A 1 -6.71 7.54 -1.47
C MET A 1 -7.10 6.37 -0.58
N MET A 2 -6.95 5.11 -1.04
CA MET A 2 -7.48 3.91 -0.35
C MET A 2 -6.99 3.70 1.09
N LEU A 3 -5.82 4.24 1.48
CA LEU A 3 -5.28 4.09 2.84
C LEU A 3 -5.56 5.31 3.73
N ALA A 4 -5.33 6.51 3.21
CA ALA A 4 -5.43 7.74 3.99
C ALA A 4 -6.89 8.12 4.33
N ILE A 5 -7.85 7.86 3.44
CA ILE A 5 -9.26 8.19 3.70
C ILE A 5 -9.82 7.37 4.87
N PRO A 6 -9.69 6.03 4.92
CA PRO A 6 -10.11 5.25 6.09
C PRO A 6 -9.41 5.67 7.39
N ALA A 7 -8.10 5.96 7.33
CA ALA A 7 -7.36 6.43 8.50
C ALA A 7 -7.91 7.76 9.05
N LYS A 8 -8.27 8.68 8.16
CA LYS A 8 -8.90 9.97 8.53
C LYS A 8 -10.28 9.75 9.13
N ILE A 9 -11.12 8.89 8.53
CA ILE A 9 -12.45 8.56 9.04
C ILE A 9 -12.36 7.88 10.42
N ALA A 10 -11.37 7.02 10.63
CA ALA A 10 -11.11 6.36 11.91
C ALA A 10 -10.57 7.32 13.00
N GLY A 11 -10.27 8.58 12.66
CA GLY A 11 -9.75 9.56 13.61
C GLY A 11 -8.30 9.31 14.01
N CYS A 12 -7.49 8.70 13.13
CA CYS A 12 -6.06 8.55 13.37
C CYS A 12 -5.41 9.92 13.57
N LYS A 13 -4.81 10.14 14.74
CA LYS A 13 -4.20 11.44 15.12
C LYS A 13 -2.98 11.83 14.31
N LYS A 14 -2.34 10.86 13.66
CA LYS A 14 -1.13 11.05 12.86
C LYS A 14 -1.22 10.12 11.66
N ILE A 15 -1.11 10.70 10.46
CA ILE A 15 -1.09 9.98 9.19
C ILE A 15 0.13 10.42 8.42
N VAL A 16 1.11 9.53 8.30
CA VAL A 16 2.37 9.77 7.56
C VAL A 16 2.45 8.88 6.32
N LEU A 17 3.17 9.36 5.30
CA LEU A 17 3.40 8.62 4.06
C LEU A 17 4.90 8.61 3.73
N CYS A 18 5.44 7.43 3.44
CA CYS A 18 6.79 7.27 2.91
C CYS A 18 6.70 6.86 1.44
N SER A 19 7.42 7.54 0.55
CA SER A 19 7.54 7.16 -0.86
C SER A 19 8.98 7.36 -1.35
N PRO A 20 9.52 6.44 -2.18
CA PRO A 20 10.85 6.61 -2.77
C PRO A 20 10.94 7.94 -3.53
N PRO A 21 12.05 8.69 -3.39
CA PRO A 21 12.28 9.91 -4.18
C PRO A 21 12.72 9.58 -5.62
N PRO A 22 12.40 10.44 -6.61
CA PRO A 22 11.50 11.58 -6.52
C PRO A 22 10.03 11.14 -6.40
N ILE A 23 9.28 11.77 -5.49
CA ILE A 23 7.85 11.50 -5.31
C ILE A 23 7.08 12.19 -6.44
N SER A 24 6.16 11.48 -7.09
CA SER A 24 5.37 12.06 -8.18
C SER A 24 4.35 13.09 -7.68
N ASP A 25 4.01 14.06 -8.53
CA ASP A 25 3.07 15.14 -8.20
C ASP A 25 1.68 14.60 -7.88
N GLU A 26 1.27 13.49 -8.51
CA GLU A 26 -0.02 12.83 -8.26
C GLU A 26 -0.08 12.25 -6.85
N ILE A 27 1.03 11.67 -6.36
CA ILE A 27 1.12 11.16 -4.99
C ILE A 27 1.05 12.32 -4.00
N LEU A 28 1.78 13.41 -4.25
CA LEU A 28 1.77 14.61 -3.40
C LEU A 28 0.39 15.26 -3.34
N TYR A 29 -0.24 15.45 -4.49
CA TYR A 29 -1.60 15.99 -4.59
C TYR A 29 -2.61 15.10 -3.87
N THR A 30 -2.54 13.79 -4.11
CA THR A 30 -3.45 12.81 -3.49
C THR A 30 -3.27 12.77 -1.97
N ALA A 31 -2.02 12.81 -1.49
CA ALA A 31 -1.71 12.82 -0.06
C ALA A 31 -2.28 14.08 0.60
N HIS A 32 -2.09 15.24 -0.02
CA HIS A 32 -2.67 16.51 0.44
C HIS A 32 -4.20 16.45 0.49
N LEU A 33 -4.84 16.00 -0.59
CA LEU A 33 -6.30 15.88 -0.68
C LEU A 33 -6.88 14.94 0.39
N CYS A 34 -6.18 13.84 0.69
CA CYS A 34 -6.62 12.87 1.69
C CYS A 34 -6.32 13.30 3.14
N GLY A 35 -5.60 14.40 3.36
CA GLY A 35 -5.22 14.87 4.69
C GLY A 35 -4.05 14.10 5.32
N VAL A 36 -3.11 13.62 4.51
CA VAL A 36 -1.82 13.13 5.01
C VAL A 36 -1.00 14.33 5.48
N GLU A 37 -0.56 14.31 6.74
CA GLU A 37 0.08 15.47 7.39
C GLU A 37 1.57 15.56 7.09
N THR A 38 2.24 14.44 6.90
CA THR A 38 3.70 14.39 6.72
C THR A 38 4.06 13.37 5.67
N ILE A 39 4.92 13.79 4.74
CA ILE A 39 5.45 12.94 3.67
C ILE A 39 6.96 12.87 3.82
N TYR A 40 7.50 11.66 3.85
CA TYR A 40 8.93 11.38 3.92
C TYR A 40 9.44 10.83 2.59
N SER A 41 10.52 11.42 2.09
CA SER A 41 11.19 11.06 0.84
C SER A 41 12.09 9.82 1.00
N ILE A 42 11.51 8.71 1.44
CA ILE A 42 12.19 7.42 1.69
C ILE A 42 11.31 6.26 1.23
N GLY A 43 11.91 5.22 0.67
CA GLY A 43 11.19 4.02 0.20
C GLY A 43 11.83 2.72 0.67
N GLY A 44 11.26 1.58 0.26
CA GLY A 44 11.86 0.26 0.51
C GLY A 44 11.80 -0.22 1.96
N ALA A 45 12.63 -1.20 2.29
CA ALA A 45 12.71 -1.79 3.63
C ALA A 45 13.08 -0.75 4.70
N GLN A 46 13.98 0.17 4.37
CA GLN A 46 14.42 1.25 5.26
C GLN A 46 13.28 2.19 5.67
N ALA A 47 12.32 2.47 4.77
CA ALA A 47 11.13 3.25 5.12
C ALA A 47 10.25 2.51 6.13
N VAL A 48 10.09 1.19 5.97
CA VAL A 48 9.32 0.35 6.88
C VAL A 48 9.95 0.35 8.28
N PHE A 49 11.26 0.12 8.38
CA PHE A 49 11.96 0.14 9.67
C PHE A 49 11.96 1.54 10.31
N ALA A 50 12.13 2.60 9.52
CA ALA A 50 12.07 3.97 10.00
C ALA A 50 10.68 4.32 10.58
N MET A 51 9.60 3.88 9.94
CA MET A 51 8.24 4.04 10.47
C MET A 51 8.00 3.18 11.72
N ALA A 52 8.52 1.95 11.75
CA ALA A 52 8.32 1.04 12.87
C ALA A 52 9.07 1.44 14.15
N GLN A 53 10.29 1.94 14.01
CA GLN A 53 11.18 2.26 15.14
C GLN A 53 11.24 3.77 15.43
N GLY A 54 10.92 4.61 14.44
CA GLY A 54 11.18 6.04 14.49
C GLY A 54 12.65 6.37 14.22
N THR A 55 12.90 7.57 13.70
CA THR A 55 14.24 8.16 13.58
C THR A 55 14.20 9.60 14.08
N GLU A 56 15.31 10.33 13.97
CA GLU A 56 15.34 11.78 14.26
C GLU A 56 14.32 12.57 13.41
N SER A 57 14.03 12.09 12.19
CA SER A 57 13.12 12.75 11.24
C SER A 57 11.82 12.00 11.03
N VAL A 58 11.83 10.66 11.05
CA VAL A 58 10.67 9.82 10.74
C VAL A 58 9.93 9.48 12.02
N ALA A 59 8.64 9.84 12.08
CA ALA A 59 7.81 9.51 13.21
C ALA A 59 7.61 7.98 13.35
N ASN A 60 7.70 7.49 14.59
CA ASN A 60 7.24 6.16 14.95
C ASN A 60 5.71 6.07 14.78
N VAL A 61 5.22 4.96 14.18
CA VAL A 61 3.79 4.68 13.98
C VAL A 61 3.39 3.33 14.55
N ASP A 62 2.14 3.24 15.00
CA ASP A 62 1.60 2.00 15.59
C ASP A 62 1.31 0.92 14.54
N LYS A 63 0.98 1.32 13.30
CA LYS A 63 0.58 0.41 12.22
C LYS A 63 1.02 0.90 10.84
N ILE A 64 1.56 -0.02 10.02
CA ILE A 64 2.05 0.25 8.66
C ILE A 64 1.12 -0.40 7.63
N PHE A 65 0.73 0.38 6.62
CA PHE A 65 -0.17 -0.02 5.54
C PHE A 65 0.50 0.11 4.17
N GLY A 66 0.05 -0.69 3.22
CA GLY A 66 0.42 -0.57 1.81
C GLY A 66 1.29 -1.73 1.33
N PRO A 67 1.05 -2.24 0.11
CA PRO A 67 1.91 -3.25 -0.49
C PRO A 67 3.24 -2.64 -0.96
N GLY A 68 4.20 -3.50 -1.28
CA GLY A 68 5.46 -3.11 -1.89
C GLY A 68 6.18 -4.30 -2.49
N ASN A 69 7.42 -4.08 -2.93
CA ASN A 69 8.26 -5.14 -3.45
C ASN A 69 8.65 -6.17 -2.37
N ALA A 70 9.38 -7.21 -2.75
CA ALA A 70 9.82 -8.28 -1.84
C ALA A 70 10.53 -7.75 -0.57
N PHE A 71 11.33 -6.68 -0.69
CA PHE A 71 12.03 -6.08 0.44
C PHE A 71 11.09 -5.37 1.42
N VAL A 72 10.09 -4.65 0.90
CA VAL A 72 9.05 -4.02 1.72
C VAL A 72 8.22 -5.09 2.44
N THR A 73 7.83 -6.14 1.72
CA THR A 73 7.07 -7.27 2.28
C THR A 73 7.85 -7.97 3.40
N GLU A 74 9.13 -8.29 3.18
CA GLU A 74 9.95 -8.93 4.20
C GLU A 74 10.21 -8.00 5.40
N ALA A 75 10.47 -6.71 5.16
CA ALA A 75 10.61 -5.73 6.24
C ALA A 75 9.32 -5.64 7.08
N LYS A 76 8.15 -5.58 6.43
CA LYS A 76 6.83 -5.60 7.11
C LYS A 76 6.66 -6.86 7.94
N ARG A 77 7.07 -8.02 7.43
CA ARG A 77 7.04 -9.29 8.16
C ARG A 77 7.91 -9.24 9.41
N GLN A 78 9.12 -8.70 9.32
CA GLN A 78 10.04 -8.61 10.47
C GLN A 78 9.57 -7.61 11.53
N VAL A 79 9.08 -6.42 11.14
CA VAL A 79 8.59 -5.43 12.12
C VAL A 79 7.29 -5.87 12.80
N ALA A 80 6.44 -6.64 12.11
CA ALA A 80 5.24 -7.24 12.68
C ALA A 80 5.54 -8.20 13.84
N GLN A 81 6.72 -8.84 13.83
CA GLN A 81 7.18 -9.68 14.94
C GLN A 81 7.69 -8.86 16.13
N ASN A 82 8.01 -7.57 15.91
CA ASN A 82 8.69 -6.69 16.86
C ASN A 82 7.83 -5.48 17.29
N SER A 83 6.51 -5.66 17.37
CA SER A 83 5.52 -4.74 17.97
C SER A 83 4.87 -3.67 17.09
N THR A 84 5.26 -3.51 15.81
CA THR A 84 4.54 -2.61 14.88
C THR A 84 3.53 -3.42 14.08
N ALA A 85 2.24 -3.10 14.18
CA ALA A 85 1.23 -3.82 13.42
C ALA A 85 1.38 -3.57 11.90
N ILE A 86 0.98 -4.55 11.09
CA ILE A 86 0.83 -4.38 9.64
C ILE A 86 -0.62 -4.65 9.24
N ASP A 87 -1.02 -4.17 8.07
CA ASP A 87 -2.33 -4.45 7.47
C ASP A 87 -2.59 -5.94 7.25
N MET A 88 -1.80 -6.59 6.40
CA MET A 88 -1.85 -8.02 6.09
C MET A 88 -0.54 -8.48 5.42
N PRO A 89 -0.19 -9.77 5.48
CA PRO A 89 0.87 -10.33 4.66
C PRO A 89 0.57 -10.13 3.17
N ALA A 90 1.56 -9.75 2.38
CA ALA A 90 1.40 -9.62 0.93
C ALA A 90 1.39 -11.01 0.26
N GLY A 91 0.57 -11.17 -0.77
CA GLY A 91 0.53 -12.33 -1.66
C GLY A 91 0.24 -11.90 -3.10
N PRO A 92 0.31 -12.82 -4.07
CA PRO A 92 -0.13 -12.55 -5.43
C PRO A 92 -1.59 -12.08 -5.44
N SER A 93 -1.91 -11.10 -6.28
CA SER A 93 -3.30 -10.72 -6.51
C SER A 93 -3.96 -11.76 -7.43
N GLU A 94 -5.26 -11.99 -7.23
CA GLU A 94 -6.02 -13.00 -7.97
C GLU A 94 -7.39 -12.43 -8.39
N VAL A 95 -7.92 -12.86 -9.55
CA VAL A 95 -9.30 -12.58 -9.97
C VAL A 95 -10.02 -13.87 -10.37
N LEU A 96 -11.31 -13.98 -10.04
CA LEU A 96 -12.17 -15.07 -10.48
C LEU A 96 -13.45 -14.48 -11.06
N VAL A 97 -13.70 -14.74 -12.35
CA VAL A 97 -14.91 -14.30 -13.05
C VAL A 97 -15.84 -15.50 -13.21
N ILE A 98 -17.06 -15.40 -12.66
CA ILE A 98 -18.13 -16.37 -12.89
C ILE A 98 -19.06 -15.77 -13.94
N ALA A 99 -19.15 -16.41 -15.10
CA ALA A 99 -19.96 -15.97 -16.22
C ALA A 99 -20.88 -17.10 -16.68
N ASP A 100 -22.14 -16.78 -16.94
CA ASP A 100 -23.08 -17.68 -17.60
C ASP A 100 -23.27 -17.30 -19.08
N GLU A 101 -24.21 -17.94 -19.76
CA GLU A 101 -24.48 -17.73 -21.18
C GLU A 101 -24.98 -16.32 -21.54
N SER A 102 -25.38 -15.52 -20.55
CA SER A 102 -25.85 -14.14 -20.76
C SER A 102 -24.73 -13.09 -20.69
N ALA A 103 -23.53 -13.48 -20.26
CA ALA A 103 -22.41 -12.58 -20.11
C ALA A 103 -21.78 -12.21 -21.46
N ASP A 104 -21.34 -10.95 -21.57
CA ASP A 104 -20.55 -10.50 -22.72
C ASP A 104 -19.11 -11.05 -22.62
N PRO A 105 -18.66 -11.88 -23.59
CA PRO A 105 -17.32 -12.45 -23.55
C PRO A 105 -16.19 -11.40 -23.60
N GLU A 106 -16.41 -10.24 -24.23
CA GLU A 106 -15.41 -9.17 -24.29
C GLU A 106 -15.19 -8.54 -22.92
N PHE A 107 -16.27 -8.37 -22.13
CA PHE A 107 -16.17 -7.82 -20.78
C PHE A 107 -15.45 -8.80 -19.85
N VAL A 108 -15.80 -10.09 -19.91
CA VAL A 108 -15.12 -11.14 -19.14
C VAL A 108 -13.62 -11.17 -19.47
N ALA A 109 -13.27 -11.12 -20.76
CA ALA A 109 -11.87 -11.09 -21.17
C ALA A 109 -11.14 -9.82 -20.66
N SER A 110 -11.81 -8.66 -20.69
CA SER A 110 -11.23 -7.41 -20.22
C SER A 110 -10.94 -7.43 -18.71
N ASP A 111 -11.82 -8.01 -17.90
CA ASP A 111 -11.62 -8.17 -16.45
C ASP A 111 -10.42 -9.07 -16.16
N LEU A 112 -10.32 -10.22 -16.85
CA LEU A 112 -9.19 -11.13 -16.70
C LEU A 112 -7.86 -10.48 -17.10
N LEU A 113 -7.85 -9.73 -18.21
CA LEU A 113 -6.65 -9.01 -18.68
C LEU A 113 -6.23 -7.89 -17.71
N SER A 114 -7.19 -7.18 -17.12
CA SER A 114 -6.90 -6.13 -16.13
C SER A 114 -6.15 -6.66 -14.91
N GLN A 115 -6.43 -7.90 -14.50
CA GLN A 115 -5.71 -8.55 -13.42
C GLN A 115 -4.35 -9.07 -13.87
N ALA A 116 -4.26 -9.63 -15.08
CA ALA A 116 -3.02 -10.15 -15.63
C ALA A 116 -1.93 -9.06 -15.81
N GLU A 117 -2.31 -7.82 -16.12
CA GLU A 117 -1.36 -6.71 -16.24
C GLU A 117 -0.78 -6.23 -14.91
N HIS A 118 -1.40 -6.56 -13.77
CA HIS A 118 -0.96 -6.15 -12.44
C HIS A 118 0.44 -6.71 -12.08
N GLY A 119 0.83 -7.85 -12.66
CA GLY A 119 2.19 -8.38 -12.53
C GLY A 119 2.32 -9.81 -13.02
N GLN A 120 3.56 -10.23 -13.33
CA GLN A 120 3.84 -11.56 -13.90
C GLN A 120 3.39 -12.75 -13.05
N ILE A 121 3.14 -12.54 -11.75
CA ILE A 121 2.70 -13.56 -10.81
C ILE A 121 1.22 -13.46 -10.45
N ALA A 122 0.48 -12.50 -11.04
CA ALA A 122 -0.97 -12.40 -10.88
C ALA A 122 -1.65 -13.64 -11.46
N LYS A 123 -2.71 -14.11 -10.79
CA LYS A 123 -3.42 -15.34 -11.16
C LYS A 123 -4.88 -15.10 -11.49
#